data_AF-A0A2P4WZT0-F1
#
_entry.id   AF-A0A2P4WZT0-F1
#
_cell.length_a   1.000
_cell.length_b   1.000
_cell.length_c   1.000
_cell.angle_alpha   90.00
_cell.angle_beta   90.00
_cell.angle_gamma   90.00
#
_symmetry.space_group_name_H-M   'P 1'
#
loop_
_entity.id
_entity.type
_entity.pdbx_description
1 polymer ?
#
loop_
_entity_poly.entity_id
_entity_poly.type
_entity_poly.pdbx_seq_one_letter_code
_entity_poly.pdbx_strand_id
1 'polypeptide(L)'
;MVGIFGGDAPRSLAAATPAEQVERTERAYRPRTGAADPVAERKPAQPKPLRLKVNPYEGKEGENLHFWVKEVELAMDAALISTEQLRVAFALSNLGGRAKTW
;
A
#
# COMPACT_ATOMS: atom_id res chain seq x y z
N MET A 1 -35.71 63.26 37.11
CA MET A 1 -36.25 62.21 36.23
C MET A 1 -35.23 61.97 35.13
N VAL A 2 -34.84 60.70 34.99
CA VAL A 2 -33.80 60.05 34.17
C VAL A 2 -33.07 60.86 33.08
N GLY A 3 -31.74 60.74 33.07
CA GLY A 3 -30.87 61.17 31.97
C GLY A 3 -30.19 59.98 31.28
N ILE A 4 -29.44 60.36 30.25
CA ILE A 4 -28.27 59.71 29.62
C ILE A 4 -28.48 58.51 28.67
N PHE A 5 -28.38 58.87 27.39
CA PHE A 5 -27.93 58.11 26.22
C PHE A 5 -26.84 57.07 26.55
N GLY A 6 -27.04 55.83 26.13
CA GLY A 6 -26.01 54.78 26.08
C GLY A 6 -26.63 53.60 25.33
N GLY A 7 -26.23 53.27 24.10
CA GLY A 7 -24.87 53.17 23.61
C GLY A 7 -24.53 51.67 23.57
N ASP A 8 -25.11 50.98 22.59
CA ASP A 8 -24.75 49.59 22.29
C ASP A 8 -23.28 49.56 21.87
N ALA A 9 -22.46 48.82 22.61
CA ALA A 9 -21.09 48.53 22.25
C ALA A 9 -20.85 47.02 22.43
N PRO A 10 -20.46 46.29 21.36
CA PRO A 10 -20.17 44.87 21.48
C PRO A 10 -18.94 44.64 22.36
N ARG A 11 -19.11 43.67 23.24
CA ARG A 11 -18.12 43.04 24.11
C ARG A 11 -16.81 42.79 23.35
N SER A 12 -15.73 43.40 23.85
CA SER A 12 -14.38 43.37 23.30
C SER A 12 -13.90 41.97 22.94
N LEU A 13 -13.53 41.80 21.67
CA LEU A 13 -12.71 40.72 21.16
C LEU A 13 -11.27 40.97 21.64
N ALA A 14 -10.93 40.49 22.84
CA ALA A 14 -9.53 40.44 23.25
C ALA A 14 -8.82 39.49 22.28
N ALA A 15 -7.98 40.05 21.40
CA ALA A 15 -7.14 39.31 20.48
C ALA A 15 -6.16 38.45 21.30
N ALA A 16 -6.56 37.22 21.59
CA ALA A 16 -5.64 36.21 22.08
C ALA A 16 -4.61 35.97 20.97
N THR A 17 -3.38 36.38 21.24
CA THR A 17 -2.22 36.20 20.37
C THR A 17 -2.17 34.75 19.87
N PRO A 18 -2.01 34.49 18.56
CA PRO A 18 -2.06 33.12 18.03
C PRO A 18 -1.03 32.17 18.64
N ALA A 19 0.06 32.71 19.20
CA ALA A 19 1.16 31.93 19.78
C ALA A 19 0.76 31.14 21.03
N GLU A 20 -0.15 31.65 21.87
CA GLU A 20 -0.49 31.01 23.15
C GLU A 20 -1.48 29.83 22.99
N GLN A 21 -2.31 29.88 21.94
CA GLN A 21 -3.24 28.79 21.58
C GLN A 21 -2.54 27.58 20.98
N VAL A 22 -1.44 27.80 20.24
CA VAL A 22 -0.65 26.73 19.62
C VAL A 22 0.07 25.91 20.70
N GLU A 23 0.62 26.54 21.73
CA GLU A 23 1.33 25.84 22.82
C GLU A 23 0.37 24.96 23.65
N ARG A 24 -0.84 25.45 23.94
CA ARG A 24 -1.88 24.65 24.64
C ARG A 24 -2.34 23.46 23.80
N THR A 25 -2.37 23.61 22.48
CA THR A 25 -2.76 22.53 21.55
C THR A 25 -1.64 21.53 21.38
N GLU A 26 -0.38 21.96 21.26
CA GLU A 26 0.81 21.09 21.21
C GLU A 26 0.93 20.22 22.47
N ARG A 27 0.65 20.81 23.65
CA ARG A 27 0.68 20.07 24.92
C ARG A 27 -0.43 19.02 25.03
N ALA A 28 -1.55 19.23 24.35
CA ALA A 28 -2.67 18.28 24.28
C ALA A 28 -2.53 17.25 23.15
N TYR A 29 -1.71 17.54 22.13
CA TYR A 29 -1.47 16.69 20.97
C TYR A 29 -0.13 15.96 21.00
N ARG A 30 0.54 15.89 22.15
CA ARG A 30 1.60 14.91 22.32
C ARG A 30 0.92 13.54 22.48
N PRO A 31 0.94 12.64 21.48
CA PRO A 31 0.50 11.29 21.71
C PRO A 31 1.31 10.77 22.89
N ARG A 32 0.61 10.20 23.87
CA ARG A 32 1.21 9.54 25.02
C ARG A 32 1.92 8.29 24.48
N THR A 33 3.12 8.47 23.96
CA THR A 33 4.03 7.39 23.57
C THR A 33 4.55 6.77 24.86
N GLY A 34 3.70 5.94 25.45
CA GLY A 34 3.85 5.41 26.80
C GLY A 34 3.06 4.12 26.93
N ALA A 35 3.41 3.17 26.08
CA ALA A 35 3.33 1.72 26.28
C ALA A 35 3.72 1.11 24.93
N ALA A 36 5.02 1.13 24.63
CA ALA A 36 5.56 0.11 23.76
C ALA A 36 5.50 -1.19 24.57
N ASP A 37 4.35 -1.87 24.55
CA ASP A 37 4.40 -3.32 24.58
C ASP A 37 5.47 -3.71 23.55
N PRO A 38 6.39 -4.63 23.84
CA PRO A 38 7.15 -5.21 22.77
C PRO A 38 6.09 -5.81 21.86
N VAL A 39 5.81 -5.14 20.73
CA VAL A 39 5.23 -5.77 19.57
C VAL A 39 6.24 -6.84 19.28
N ALA A 40 6.04 -8.00 19.91
CA ALA A 40 6.84 -9.19 19.75
C ALA A 40 6.98 -9.27 18.26
N GLU A 41 8.21 -9.07 17.79
CA GLU A 41 8.54 -8.85 16.40
C GLU A 41 7.88 -10.00 15.65
N ARG A 42 6.66 -9.75 15.17
CA ARG A 42 5.85 -10.76 14.51
C ARG A 42 6.56 -10.80 13.19
N LYS A 43 7.59 -11.66 13.10
CA LYS A 43 8.27 -11.96 11.86
C LYS A 43 7.17 -12.01 10.83
N PRO A 44 7.13 -11.09 9.85
CA PRO A 44 6.12 -11.18 8.82
C PRO A 44 6.25 -12.61 8.31
N ALA A 45 5.18 -13.40 8.50
CA ALA A 45 5.18 -14.79 8.10
C ALA A 45 5.42 -14.74 6.61
N GLN A 46 6.65 -15.04 6.17
CA GLN A 46 7.02 -14.91 4.78
C GLN A 46 6.02 -15.75 4.00
N PRO A 47 5.26 -15.15 3.06
CA PRO A 47 4.27 -15.90 2.31
C PRO A 47 4.99 -17.08 1.65
N LYS A 48 4.44 -18.28 1.81
CA LYS A 48 5.07 -19.48 1.29
C LYS A 48 4.85 -19.53 -0.23
N PRO A 49 5.90 -19.67 -1.05
CA PRO A 49 5.74 -19.85 -2.49
C PRO A 49 4.86 -21.06 -2.79
N LEU A 50 3.86 -20.88 -3.64
CA LEU A 50 3.02 -21.93 -4.17
C LEU A 50 3.57 -22.40 -5.52
N ARG A 51 3.64 -23.72 -5.71
CA ARG A 51 4.07 -24.32 -6.98
C ARG A 51 2.84 -24.63 -7.82
N LEU A 52 2.44 -23.70 -8.68
CA LEU A 52 1.38 -23.94 -9.66
C LEU A 52 1.92 -24.70 -10.87
N LYS A 53 1.12 -25.62 -11.43
CA LYS A 53 1.43 -26.29 -12.69
C LYS A 53 0.88 -25.44 -13.83
N VAL A 54 1.77 -24.92 -14.66
CA VAL A 54 1.42 -24.21 -15.89
C VAL A 54 1.53 -25.19 -17.06
N ASN A 55 0.57 -25.15 -17.99
CA ASN A 55 0.67 -25.94 -19.21
C ASN A 55 1.67 -25.28 -20.16
N PRO A 56 2.61 -26.03 -20.76
CA PRO A 56 3.55 -25.44 -21.68
C PRO A 56 2.86 -24.84 -22.90
N TYR A 57 3.31 -23.68 -23.37
CA TYR A 57 2.85 -23.13 -24.64
C TYR A 57 3.56 -23.84 -25.79
N GLU A 58 2.81 -24.55 -26.63
CA GLU A 58 3.40 -25.33 -27.73
C GLU A 58 3.51 -24.52 -29.03
N GLY A 59 2.78 -23.42 -29.13
CA GLY A 59 2.69 -22.60 -30.33
C GLY A 59 1.89 -23.29 -31.42
N LYS A 60 0.83 -24.03 -31.07
CA LYS A 60 -0.10 -24.63 -32.04
C LYS A 60 -1.03 -23.57 -32.63
N GLU A 61 -1.54 -23.82 -33.83
CA GLU A 61 -2.54 -22.95 -34.44
C GLU A 61 -3.83 -22.98 -33.60
N GLY A 62 -4.34 -21.81 -33.22
CA GLY A 62 -5.48 -21.68 -32.32
C GLY A 62 -5.15 -21.69 -30.82
N GLU A 63 -3.89 -21.89 -30.40
CA GLU A 63 -3.50 -21.67 -29.01
C GLU A 63 -3.46 -20.17 -28.68
N ASN A 64 -4.14 -19.79 -27.60
CA ASN A 64 -4.24 -18.40 -27.18
C ASN A 64 -3.03 -18.00 -26.33
N LEU A 65 -2.09 -17.27 -26.95
CA LEU A 65 -0.91 -16.74 -26.27
C LEU A 65 -1.26 -15.77 -25.13
N HIS A 66 -2.27 -14.91 -25.29
CA HIS A 66 -2.67 -13.96 -24.25
C HIS A 66 -3.14 -14.65 -22.97
N PHE A 67 -3.95 -15.70 -23.12
CA PHE A 67 -4.42 -16.48 -21.97
C PHE A 67 -3.24 -17.18 -21.27
N TRP A 68 -2.35 -17.80 -22.05
CA TRP A 68 -1.16 -18.45 -21.50
C TRP A 68 -0.25 -17.47 -20.74
N VAL A 69 0.00 -16.27 -21.28
CA VAL A 69 0.78 -15.23 -20.59
C VAL A 69 0.16 -14.89 -19.23
N LYS A 70 -1.17 -14.78 -19.14
CA LYS A 70 -1.87 -14.51 -17.87
C LYS A 70 -1.75 -15.67 -16.87
N GLU A 71 -1.79 -16.91 -17.33
CA GLU A 71 -1.55 -18.08 -16.46
C GLU A 71 -0.12 -18.10 -15.92
N VAL A 72 0.87 -17.78 -16.76
CA VAL A 72 2.28 -17.70 -16.35
C VAL A 72 2.47 -16.56 -15.34
N GLU A 73 1.93 -15.37 -15.59
CA GLU A 73 1.98 -14.24 -14.66
C GLU A 73 1.41 -14.62 -13.29
N LEU A 74 0.25 -15.28 -13.26
CA LEU A 74 -0.37 -15.75 -12.03
C LEU A 74 0.50 -16.78 -11.28
N ALA A 75 1.14 -17.69 -12.02
CA ALA A 75 2.05 -18.67 -11.44
C ALA A 75 3.33 -18.02 -10.89
N MET A 76 3.86 -16.99 -11.55
CA MET A 76 4.99 -16.21 -11.03
C MET A 76 4.63 -15.50 -9.72
N ASP A 77 3.44 -14.88 -9.65
CA ASP A 77 2.96 -14.21 -8.45
C ASP A 77 2.76 -15.20 -7.29
N ALA A 78 2.14 -16.35 -7.57
CA ALA A 78 1.95 -17.41 -6.58
C ALA A 78 3.28 -18.02 -6.09
N ALA A 79 4.28 -18.10 -6.98
CA ALA A 79 5.62 -18.57 -6.65
C ALA A 79 6.53 -17.45 -6.06
N LEU A 80 6.02 -16.23 -5.90
CA LEU A 80 6.75 -15.07 -5.39
C LEU A 80 8.01 -14.75 -6.21
N ILE A 81 7.95 -14.96 -7.52
CA ILE A 81 9.04 -14.67 -8.46
C ILE A 81 9.03 -13.17 -8.78
N SER A 82 9.88 -12.42 -8.09
CA SER A 82 9.97 -10.97 -8.23
C SER A 82 11.02 -10.50 -9.24
N THR A 83 12.14 -11.22 -9.34
CA THR A 83 13.26 -10.78 -10.19
C THR A 83 12.97 -11.05 -11.67
N GLU A 84 13.27 -10.08 -12.53
CA GLU A 84 13.06 -10.19 -13.98
C GLU A 84 13.76 -11.41 -14.59
N GLN A 85 14.99 -11.71 -14.17
CA GLN A 85 15.75 -12.86 -14.66
C GLN A 85 15.03 -14.19 -14.38
N LEU A 86 14.49 -14.37 -13.17
CA LEU A 86 13.70 -15.56 -12.83
C LEU A 86 12.36 -15.59 -13.57
N ARG A 87 11.72 -14.43 -13.80
CA ARG A 87 10.48 -14.35 -14.60
C ARG A 87 10.74 -14.83 -16.03
N VAL A 88 11.79 -14.33 -16.66
CA VAL A 88 12.20 -14.74 -18.02
C VAL A 88 12.53 -16.24 -18.04
N ALA A 89 13.37 -16.71 -17.12
CA ALA A 89 13.74 -18.14 -17.05
C ALA A 89 12.51 -19.04 -16.83
N PHE A 90 11.57 -18.62 -15.98
CA PHE A 90 10.33 -19.35 -15.72
C PHE A 90 9.44 -19.40 -16.98
N ALA A 91 9.22 -18.28 -17.66
CA ALA A 91 8.46 -18.24 -18.90
C ALA A 91 9.08 -19.16 -19.98
N LEU A 92 10.39 -19.08 -20.17
CA LEU A 92 11.12 -19.93 -21.13
C LEU A 92 11.01 -21.43 -20.76
N SER A 93 11.05 -21.76 -19.47
CA SER A 93 10.91 -23.16 -19.02
C SER A 93 9.53 -23.76 -19.31
N ASN A 94 8.52 -22.91 -19.51
CA ASN A 94 7.15 -23.30 -19.85
C ASN A 94 6.89 -23.20 -21.37
N LEU A 95 7.91 -23.02 -22.21
CA LEU A 95 7.76 -23.16 -23.66
C LEU A 95 7.96 -24.62 -24.07
N GLY A 96 7.11 -25.08 -24.97
CA GLY A 96 7.14 -26.42 -25.56
C GLY A 96 7.00 -26.36 -27.07
N GLY A 97 6.94 -27.54 -27.70
CA GLY A 97 6.61 -27.68 -29.12
C GLY A 97 7.40 -26.74 -30.04
N ARG A 98 6.68 -26.04 -30.92
CA ARG A 98 7.24 -25.07 -31.88
C ARG A 98 7.73 -23.82 -31.17
N ALA A 99 7.07 -23.39 -30.11
CA ALA A 99 7.44 -22.17 -29.39
C ALA A 99 8.84 -22.24 -28.77
N LYS A 100 9.34 -23.45 -28.45
CA LYS A 100 10.68 -23.65 -27.90
C LYS A 100 11.81 -23.48 -28.93
N THR A 101 11.49 -23.59 -30.23
CA THR A 101 12.48 -23.52 -31.33
C THR A 101 12.56 -22.14 -31.99
N TRP A 102 11.70 -21.21 -31.60
CA TRP A 102 11.73 -19.80 -32.02
C TRP A 102 12.71 -19.01 -31.17
#